data_AF-A0A1Q5XQC7-F1
#
_entry.id   AF-A0A1Q5XQC7-F1
#
_cell.length_a   1.000
_cell.length_b   1.000
_cell.length_c   1.000
_cell.angle_alpha   90.00
_cell.angle_beta   90.00
_cell.angle_gamma   90.00
#
_symmetry.space_group_name_H-M   'P 1'
#
loop_
_entity.id
_entity.type
_entity.pdbx_description
1 polymer ?
#
loop_
_entity_poly.entity_id
_entity_poly.type
_entity_poly.pdbx_seq_one_letter_code
_entity_poly.pdbx_strand_id
1 'polypeptide(L)'
;MEKDEDITVMNISREDVEKGRLENYLREFKKYEKKKMRGKVTLIFNGYEQDRREIYQIREITNWVDRLLKNVPYLFYFLSRENYSMRIVFFCLSEVVGRSGVEVSITKEQGRRLIEKVTKSAVVYARKLKEPEEVQLVLAEGILDELGYEQTKQ
;
A
#
# COMPACT_ATOMS: atom_id res chain seq x y z
N MET A 1 -12.02 -7.20 24.07
CA MET A 1 -11.39 -5.87 24.19
C MET A 1 -10.21 -5.88 23.24
N GLU A 2 -10.46 -5.50 21.99
CA GLU A 2 -9.40 -5.39 20.99
C GLU A 2 -8.38 -4.39 21.52
N LYS A 3 -7.13 -4.83 21.67
CA LYS A 3 -6.02 -3.91 21.93
C LYS A 3 -5.96 -2.99 20.71
N ASP A 4 -6.03 -1.68 20.93
CA ASP A 4 -5.58 -0.69 19.95
C ASP A 4 -4.24 -1.18 19.39
N GLU A 5 -4.25 -1.69 18.16
CA GLU A 5 -3.03 -2.05 17.48
C GLU A 5 -2.37 -0.72 17.08
N ASP A 6 -1.28 -0.38 17.77
CA ASP A 6 -0.55 0.87 17.61
C ASP A 6 -0.16 1.10 16.13
N ILE A 7 -1.02 1.81 15.40
CA ILE A 7 -0.83 2.15 13.99
C ILE A 7 0.34 3.12 13.91
N THR A 8 1.36 2.73 13.14
CA THR A 8 2.50 3.59 12.85
C THR A 8 2.21 4.44 11.62
N VAL A 9 2.15 5.75 11.81
CA VAL A 9 2.02 6.72 10.72
C VAL A 9 3.40 7.08 10.18
N MET A 10 3.60 6.84 8.88
CA MET A 10 4.75 7.28 8.12
C MET A 10 4.39 8.54 7.33
N ASN A 11 4.88 9.68 7.81
CA ASN A 11 4.74 10.96 7.13
C ASN A 11 5.77 11.09 6.01
N ILE A 12 5.29 11.26 4.78
CA ILE A 12 6.07 11.43 3.56
C ILE A 12 5.93 12.88 3.12
N SER A 13 7.03 13.64 3.16
CA SER A 13 7.00 15.07 2.83
C SER A 13 6.94 15.29 1.32
N ARG A 14 6.22 16.33 0.88
CA ARG A 14 6.24 16.81 -0.51
C ARG A 14 7.65 17.06 -1.02
N GLU A 15 8.53 17.62 -0.21
CA GLU A 15 9.92 17.86 -0.60
C GLU A 15 10.65 16.55 -0.94
N ASP A 16 10.44 15.48 -0.15
CA ASP A 16 11.03 14.17 -0.43
C ASP A 16 10.43 13.50 -1.66
N VAL A 17 9.13 13.66 -1.90
CA VAL A 17 8.48 13.15 -3.11
C VAL A 17 9.04 13.85 -4.35
N GLU A 18 9.03 15.19 -4.36
CA GLU A 18 9.47 16.00 -5.51
C GLU A 18 10.97 15.84 -5.79
N LYS A 19 11.81 15.71 -4.75
CA LYS A 19 13.25 15.43 -4.91
C LYS A 19 13.56 13.94 -5.07
N GLY A 20 12.54 13.08 -5.02
CA GLY A 20 12.70 11.64 -5.20
C GLY A 20 13.51 10.95 -4.10
N ARG A 21 13.55 11.49 -2.89
CA ARG A 21 14.29 10.94 -1.75
C ARG A 21 13.54 9.77 -1.13
N LEU A 22 14.21 8.63 -1.01
CA LEU A 22 13.63 7.37 -0.51
C LEU A 22 14.40 6.80 0.68
N GLU A 23 15.66 7.20 0.85
CA GLU A 23 16.64 6.55 1.72
C GLU A 23 16.16 6.50 3.17
N ASN A 24 15.52 7.57 3.65
CA ASN A 24 14.98 7.65 5.00
C ASN A 24 13.84 6.63 5.20
N TYR A 25 12.91 6.57 4.25
CA TYR A 25 11.75 5.67 4.27
C TYR A 25 12.17 4.21 4.16
N LEU A 26 13.15 3.90 3.32
CA LEU A 26 13.72 2.56 3.23
C LEU A 26 14.37 2.13 4.55
N ARG A 27 15.04 3.03 5.27
CA ARG A 27 15.56 2.75 6.62
C ARG A 27 14.44 2.49 7.63
N GLU A 28 13.31 3.18 7.53
CA GLU A 28 12.14 2.89 8.37
C GLU A 28 11.54 1.52 8.06
N PHE A 29 11.37 1.15 6.79
CA PHE A 29 10.92 -0.20 6.43
C PHE A 29 11.85 -1.28 6.96
N LYS A 30 13.18 -1.05 6.99
CA LYS A 30 14.12 -1.98 7.64
C LYS A 30 13.91 -2.11 9.15
N LYS A 31 13.43 -1.06 9.83
CA LYS A 31 13.03 -1.16 11.24
C LYS A 31 11.70 -1.91 11.37
N TYR A 32 10.75 -1.68 10.47
CA TYR A 32 9.46 -2.38 10.46
C TYR A 32 9.60 -3.87 10.22
N GLU A 33 10.55 -4.29 9.38
CA GLU A 33 10.93 -5.70 9.19
C GLU A 33 11.35 -6.33 10.52
N LYS A 34 12.26 -5.68 11.26
CA LYS A 34 12.76 -6.19 12.56
C LYS A 34 11.64 -6.28 13.60
N LYS A 35 10.70 -5.34 13.57
CA LYS A 35 9.55 -5.28 14.49
C LYS A 35 8.35 -6.14 14.05
N LYS A 36 8.40 -6.75 12.86
CA LYS A 36 7.28 -7.51 12.27
C LYS A 36 5.96 -6.73 12.24
N MET A 37 6.02 -5.48 11.74
CA MET A 37 4.89 -4.53 11.68
C MET A 37 3.83 -4.90 10.61
N ARG A 38 3.31 -6.13 10.63
CA ARG A 38 2.27 -6.57 9.66
C ARG A 38 1.01 -5.73 9.83
N GLY A 39 0.50 -5.16 8.74
CA GLY A 39 -0.81 -4.47 8.72
C GLY A 39 -0.91 -3.21 9.59
N LYS A 40 0.21 -2.59 9.94
CA LYS A 40 0.27 -1.52 10.97
C LYS A 40 0.83 -0.19 10.47
N VAL A 41 1.15 -0.06 9.18
CA VAL A 41 1.80 1.13 8.63
C VAL A 41 0.82 1.90 7.76
N THR A 42 0.59 3.16 8.10
CA THR A 42 -0.20 4.10 7.31
C THR A 42 0.73 5.10 6.65
N LEU A 43 0.64 5.28 5.34
CA LEU A 43 1.43 6.28 4.60
C LEU A 43 0.60 7.56 4.44
N ILE A 44 1.15 8.70 4.85
CA ILE A 44 0.51 10.02 4.70
C ILE A 44 1.44 10.92 3.90
N PHE A 45 0.93 11.56 2.85
CA PHE A 45 1.67 12.50 2.02
C PHE A 45 1.34 13.93 2.44
N ASN A 46 2.29 14.60 3.10
CA ASN A 46 2.11 15.95 3.65
C ASN A 46 2.64 17.02 2.69
N GLY A 47 2.02 18.19 2.66
CA GLY A 47 2.38 19.33 1.79
C GLY A 47 1.61 19.38 0.47
N TYR A 48 0.65 18.47 0.28
CA TYR A 48 -0.25 18.40 -0.88
C TYR A 48 -1.68 18.85 -0.55
N GLU A 49 -1.94 19.42 0.63
CA GLU A 49 -3.28 19.74 1.12
C GLU A 49 -4.02 20.78 0.27
N GLN A 50 -3.28 21.59 -0.48
CA GLN A 50 -3.82 22.59 -1.41
C GLN A 50 -3.90 22.08 -2.86
N ASP A 51 -3.41 20.86 -3.14
CA ASP A 51 -3.58 20.23 -4.44
C ASP A 51 -5.03 19.73 -4.57
N ARG A 52 -5.69 20.10 -5.67
CA ARG A 52 -7.07 19.69 -5.92
C ARG A 52 -7.19 18.24 -6.39
N ARG A 53 -6.07 17.66 -6.81
CA ARG A 53 -5.98 16.27 -7.24
C ARG A 53 -5.89 15.37 -6.03
N GLU A 54 -6.38 14.16 -6.21
CA GLU A 54 -6.25 13.10 -5.22
C GLU A 54 -4.83 12.56 -5.21
N ILE A 55 -4.38 12.00 -4.09
CA ILE A 55 -2.99 11.54 -3.91
C ILE A 55 -2.52 10.64 -5.07
N TYR A 56 -3.36 9.70 -5.50
CA TYR A 56 -3.07 8.77 -6.60
C TYR A 56 -3.18 9.39 -8.00
N GLN A 57 -3.60 10.66 -8.12
CA GLN A 57 -3.61 11.43 -9.37
C GLN A 57 -2.39 12.36 -9.49
N ILE A 58 -1.62 12.51 -8.42
CA ILE A 58 -0.43 13.37 -8.38
C ILE A 58 0.78 12.55 -8.88
N ARG A 59 1.29 12.90 -10.07
CA ARG A 59 2.29 12.09 -10.80
C ARG A 59 3.59 11.88 -10.02
N GLU A 60 4.06 12.90 -9.31
CA GLU A 60 5.25 12.81 -8.46
C GLU A 60 5.06 11.80 -7.32
N ILE A 61 3.86 11.71 -6.75
CA ILE A 61 3.53 10.71 -5.73
C ILE A 61 3.46 9.32 -6.36
N THR A 62 2.76 9.14 -7.47
CA THR A 62 2.65 7.82 -8.12
C THR A 62 4.01 7.26 -8.52
N ASN A 63 4.88 8.10 -9.10
CA ASN A 63 6.27 7.75 -9.41
C ASN A 63 7.09 7.40 -8.16
N TRP A 64 6.88 8.11 -7.06
CA TRP A 64 7.57 7.85 -5.81
C TRP A 64 7.12 6.52 -5.19
N VAL A 65 5.82 6.23 -5.19
CA VAL A 65 5.25 4.95 -4.71
C VAL A 65 5.71 3.78 -5.56
N ASP A 66 5.78 3.91 -6.89
CA ASP A 66 6.34 2.87 -7.77
C ASP A 66 7.80 2.56 -7.41
N ARG A 67 8.63 3.58 -7.18
CA ARG A 67 10.02 3.40 -6.73
C ARG A 67 10.10 2.78 -5.33
N LEU A 68 9.20 3.15 -4.42
CA LEU A 68 9.11 2.53 -3.10
C LEU A 68 8.80 1.02 -3.23
N LEU A 69 7.79 0.64 -4.02
CA LEU A 69 7.42 -0.76 -4.24
C LEU A 69 8.58 -1.55 -4.88
N LYS A 70 9.33 -0.96 -5.81
CA LYS A 70 10.53 -1.60 -6.40
C LYS A 70 11.59 -1.93 -5.35
N ASN A 71 11.75 -1.08 -4.33
CA ASN A 71 12.72 -1.28 -3.25
C ASN A 71 12.17 -2.11 -2.08
N VAL A 72 10.85 -2.12 -1.89
CA VAL A 72 10.13 -2.90 -0.87
C VAL A 72 9.03 -3.72 -1.55
N PRO A 73 9.35 -4.83 -2.24
CA PRO A 73 8.37 -5.56 -3.06
C PRO A 73 7.19 -6.16 -2.27
N TYR A 74 7.36 -6.32 -0.96
CA TYR A 74 6.35 -6.80 -0.01
C TYR A 74 5.71 -5.66 0.79
N LEU A 75 5.70 -4.43 0.25
CA LEU A 75 5.13 -3.24 0.89
C LEU A 75 3.75 -3.50 1.52
N PHE A 76 2.87 -4.22 0.81
CA PHE A 76 1.51 -4.54 1.23
C PHE A 76 1.43 -5.47 2.46
N TYR A 77 2.52 -6.12 2.87
CA TYR A 77 2.59 -6.81 4.16
C TYR A 77 2.48 -5.82 5.33
N PHE A 78 3.05 -4.61 5.20
CA PHE A 78 3.08 -3.63 6.27
C PHE A 78 1.85 -2.73 6.30
N LEU A 79 1.23 -2.47 5.15
CA LEU A 79 0.20 -1.45 5.03
C LEU A 79 -1.04 -1.79 5.87
N SER A 80 -1.47 -0.82 6.66
CA SER A 80 -2.75 -0.89 7.34
C SER A 80 -3.90 -0.83 6.33
N ARG A 81 -4.96 -1.59 6.64
CA ARG A 81 -6.25 -1.50 5.95
C ARG A 81 -7.08 -0.32 6.47
N GLU A 82 -6.71 0.25 7.60
CA GLU A 82 -7.37 1.43 8.15
C GLU A 82 -7.02 2.68 7.33
N ASN A 83 -7.89 3.69 7.43
CA ASN A 83 -7.68 5.02 6.83
C ASN A 83 -7.38 5.00 5.32
N TYR A 84 -7.87 3.99 4.59
CA TYR A 84 -7.69 3.85 3.14
C TYR A 84 -6.21 3.79 2.67
N SER A 85 -5.25 3.60 3.57
CA SER A 85 -3.82 3.69 3.22
C SER A 85 -3.42 2.67 2.15
N MET A 86 -3.86 1.42 2.32
CA MET A 86 -3.58 0.35 1.36
C MET A 86 -4.18 0.64 -0.02
N ARG A 87 -5.43 1.13 -0.07
CA ARG A 87 -6.12 1.52 -1.30
C ARG A 87 -5.43 2.68 -2.01
N ILE A 88 -5.03 3.73 -1.29
CA ILE A 88 -4.33 4.88 -1.88
C ILE A 88 -3.03 4.43 -2.54
N VAL A 89 -2.23 3.60 -1.85
CA VAL A 89 -0.99 3.04 -2.42
C VAL A 89 -1.29 2.18 -3.64
N PHE A 90 -2.32 1.34 -3.58
CA PHE A 90 -2.75 0.53 -4.72
C PHE A 90 -3.16 1.38 -5.92
N PHE A 91 -3.93 2.45 -5.73
CA PHE A 91 -4.32 3.35 -6.82
C PHE A 91 -3.13 4.12 -7.40
N CYS A 92 -2.13 4.48 -6.59
CA CYS A 92 -0.89 5.07 -7.10
C CYS A 92 -0.13 4.13 -8.06
N LEU A 93 -0.31 2.82 -7.92
CA LEU A 93 0.30 1.78 -8.74
C LEU A 93 -0.61 1.30 -9.88
N SER A 94 -1.85 1.80 -9.93
CA SER A 94 -2.88 1.36 -10.86
C SER A 94 -3.06 2.34 -12.01
N GLU A 95 -3.56 1.82 -13.13
CA GLU A 95 -4.04 2.66 -14.21
C GLU A 95 -5.49 3.09 -13.91
N VAL A 96 -5.63 4.22 -13.21
CA VAL A 96 -6.94 4.80 -12.87
C VAL A 96 -7.55 5.42 -14.12
N VAL A 97 -8.69 4.89 -14.56
CA VAL A 97 -9.40 5.31 -15.78
C VAL A 97 -10.60 6.20 -15.51
N GLY A 98 -11.02 6.31 -14.25
CA GLY A 98 -12.13 7.17 -13.86
C GLY A 98 -12.32 7.26 -12.34
N ARG A 99 -13.08 8.26 -11.92
CA ARG A 99 -13.54 8.41 -10.53
C ARG A 99 -14.96 8.97 -10.52
N SER A 100 -15.83 8.39 -9.71
CA SER A 100 -17.17 8.90 -9.43
C SER A 100 -17.40 8.95 -7.93
N GLY A 101 -17.39 10.16 -7.35
CA GLY A 101 -17.46 10.32 -5.90
C GLY A 101 -16.28 9.64 -5.19
N VAL A 102 -16.58 8.58 -4.43
CA VAL A 102 -15.59 7.76 -3.71
C VAL A 102 -15.12 6.53 -4.50
N GLU A 103 -15.80 6.18 -5.59
CA GLU A 103 -15.46 5.04 -6.41
C GLU A 103 -14.35 5.38 -7.38
N VAL A 104 -13.31 4.54 -7.42
CA VAL A 104 -12.18 4.64 -8.33
C VAL A 104 -12.25 3.50 -9.32
N SER A 105 -12.31 3.81 -10.61
CA SER A 105 -12.34 2.83 -11.68
C SER A 105 -10.93 2.57 -12.19
N ILE A 106 -10.53 1.30 -12.21
CA ILE A 106 -9.30 0.80 -12.81
C ILE A 106 -9.64 -0.25 -13.87
N THR A 107 -8.72 -0.53 -14.80
CA THR A 107 -8.98 -1.60 -15.77
C THR A 107 -8.97 -2.96 -15.05
N LYS A 108 -9.99 -3.80 -15.28
CA LYS A 108 -10.18 -5.06 -14.55
C LYS A 108 -8.98 -5.99 -14.66
N GLU A 109 -8.43 -6.16 -15.87
CA GLU A 109 -7.28 -7.03 -16.11
C GLU A 109 -6.02 -6.53 -15.39
N GLN A 110 -5.73 -5.23 -15.44
CA GLN A 110 -4.57 -4.64 -14.78
C GLN A 110 -4.72 -4.66 -13.25
N GLY A 111 -5.91 -4.30 -12.76
CA GLY A 111 -6.26 -4.35 -11.35
C GLY A 111 -6.08 -5.75 -10.79
N ARG A 112 -6.64 -6.77 -11.45
CA ARG A 112 -6.49 -8.17 -11.08
C ARG A 112 -5.02 -8.59 -10.99
N ARG A 113 -4.23 -8.32 -12.04
CA ARG A 113 -2.79 -8.65 -12.08
C ARG A 113 -2.01 -7.98 -10.96
N LEU A 114 -2.31 -6.71 -10.68
CA LEU A 114 -1.64 -5.97 -9.63
C LEU A 114 -2.00 -6.51 -8.24
N ILE A 115 -3.28 -6.79 -7.99
CA ILE A 115 -3.75 -7.41 -6.74
C ILE A 115 -3.06 -8.76 -6.53
N GLU A 116 -3.11 -9.65 -7.52
CA GLU A 116 -2.44 -10.97 -7.44
C GLU A 116 -0.93 -10.82 -7.15
N LYS A 117 -0.26 -9.85 -7.80
CA LYS A 117 1.16 -9.58 -7.60
C LYS A 117 1.48 -9.11 -6.18
N VAL A 118 0.77 -8.11 -5.67
CA VAL A 118 1.06 -7.54 -4.34
C VAL A 118 0.69 -8.50 -3.22
N THR A 119 -0.43 -9.22 -3.34
CA THR A 119 -0.84 -10.27 -2.41
C THR A 119 0.20 -11.38 -2.37
N LYS A 120 0.61 -11.90 -3.53
CA LYS A 120 1.64 -12.94 -3.60
C LYS A 120 2.95 -12.50 -2.96
N SER A 121 3.42 -11.28 -3.25
CA SER A 121 4.66 -10.77 -2.64
C SER A 121 4.55 -10.63 -1.12
N ALA A 122 3.41 -10.15 -0.60
CA ALA A 122 3.18 -10.04 0.84
C ALA A 122 3.17 -11.42 1.53
N VAL A 123 2.48 -12.41 0.95
CA VAL A 123 2.42 -13.79 1.46
C VAL A 123 3.79 -14.49 1.39
N VAL A 124 4.54 -14.31 0.29
CA VAL A 124 5.91 -14.85 0.18
C VAL A 124 6.81 -14.30 1.29
N TYR A 125 6.64 -13.03 1.64
CA TYR A 125 7.37 -12.41 2.73
C TYR A 125 6.93 -12.94 4.11
N ALA A 126 5.63 -13.07 4.37
CA ALA A 126 5.10 -13.70 5.60
C ALA A 126 5.63 -15.13 5.78
N ARG A 127 5.65 -15.92 4.70
CA ARG A 127 6.24 -17.26 4.68
C ARG A 127 7.74 -17.26 4.98
N LYS A 128 8.49 -16.28 4.44
CA LYS A 128 9.92 -16.11 4.74
C LYS A 128 10.15 -15.81 6.24
N LEU A 129 9.22 -15.10 6.88
CA LEU A 129 9.23 -14.86 8.32
C LEU A 129 8.77 -16.06 9.16
N LYS A 130 8.37 -17.16 8.50
CA LYS A 130 7.82 -18.38 9.11
C LYS A 130 6.56 -18.11 9.95
N GLU A 131 5.74 -17.16 9.51
CA GLU A 131 4.43 -16.94 10.11
C GLU A 131 3.52 -18.17 9.87
N PRO A 132 2.62 -18.53 10.79
CA PRO A 132 1.69 -19.65 10.61
C PRO A 132 0.84 -19.51 9.33
N GLU A 133 0.42 -20.64 8.75
CA GLU A 133 -0.39 -20.64 7.52
C GLU A 133 -1.71 -19.86 7.67
N GLU A 134 -2.36 -19.97 8.84
CA GLU A 134 -3.56 -19.19 9.16
C GLU A 134 -3.29 -17.67 9.10
N VAL A 135 -2.14 -17.22 9.59
CA VAL A 135 -1.73 -15.80 9.54
C VAL A 135 -1.47 -15.36 8.10
N GLN A 136 -0.87 -16.23 7.28
CA GLN A 136 -0.64 -15.98 5.85
C GLN A 136 -1.96 -15.91 5.08
N LEU A 137 -2.93 -16.78 5.40
CA LEU A 137 -4.26 -16.79 4.80
C LEU A 137 -5.04 -15.51 5.14
N VAL A 138 -5.11 -15.14 6.42
CA VAL A 138 -5.77 -13.90 6.87
C VAL A 138 -5.14 -12.67 6.22
N LEU A 139 -3.81 -12.65 6.06
CA LEU A 139 -3.13 -11.57 5.32
C LEU A 139 -3.58 -11.53 3.85
N ALA A 140 -3.61 -12.68 3.18
CA ALA A 140 -4.00 -12.76 1.78
C ALA A 140 -5.44 -12.30 1.57
N GLU A 141 -6.38 -12.88 2.33
CA GLU A 141 -7.80 -12.52 2.30
C GLU A 141 -8.01 -11.04 2.60
N GLY A 142 -7.29 -10.51 3.60
CA GLY A 142 -7.36 -9.10 3.95
C GLY A 142 -6.93 -8.16 2.84
N ILE A 143 -5.89 -8.50 2.06
CA ILE A 143 -5.46 -7.70 0.90
C ILE A 143 -6.46 -7.85 -0.25
N LEU A 144 -6.92 -9.07 -0.53
CA LEU A 144 -7.86 -9.34 -1.63
C LEU A 144 -9.20 -8.62 -1.44
N ASP A 145 -9.72 -8.62 -0.21
CA ASP A 145 -10.96 -7.94 0.15
C ASP A 145 -10.79 -6.42 0.11
N GLU A 146 -9.75 -5.89 0.76
CA GLU A 146 -9.48 -4.45 0.79
C GLU A 146 -9.33 -3.86 -0.61
N LEU A 147 -8.66 -4.58 -1.52
CA LEU A 147 -8.42 -4.11 -2.89
C LEU A 147 -9.52 -4.47 -3.89
N GLY A 148 -10.60 -5.14 -3.45
CA GLY A 148 -11.75 -5.43 -4.30
C GLY A 148 -11.46 -6.45 -5.41
N TYR A 149 -10.79 -7.57 -5.07
CA TYR A 149 -10.43 -8.59 -6.04
C TYR A 149 -11.64 -9.22 -6.75
N GLU A 150 -12.75 -9.47 -6.05
CA GLU A 150 -13.93 -10.11 -6.65
C GLU A 150 -14.57 -9.22 -7.73
N GLN A 151 -14.51 -7.90 -7.59
CA GLN A 151 -15.01 -6.93 -8.58
C GLN A 151 -14.19 -6.97 -9.88
N THR A 152 -12.98 -7.55 -9.86
CA THR A 152 -12.13 -7.71 -11.05
C THR A 152 -12.39 -8.98 -11.86
N LYS A 153 -13.18 -9.92 -11.34
CA LYS A 153 -13.45 -11.23 -11.99
C LYS A 153 -14.68 -11.25 -12.90
N GLN A 154 -15.64 -10.36 -12.68
CA GLN A 154 -16.82 -10.16 -13.54
C GLN A 154 -16.45 -9.31 -14.76
#